data_AF-A0A923AJD0-F1
#
_entry.id   AF-A0A923AJD0-F1
#
_cell.length_a   1.000
_cell.length_b   1.000
_cell.length_c   1.000
_cell.angle_alpha   90.00
_cell.angle_beta   90.00
_cell.angle_gamma   90.00
#
_symmetry.space_group_name_H-M   'P 1'
#
loop_
_entity.id
_entity.type
_entity.pdbx_description
1 polymer ?
#
loop_
_entity_poly.entity_id
_entity_poly.type
_entity_poly.pdbx_seq_one_letter_code
_entity_poly.pdbx_strand_id
1 'polypeptide(L)'
;MAEPDSPPPQPLPIPSLEDMQHWTCVMGRTQQMMLEAGLQTIEESPAVPIIPGFTDPRTIERARDFWTDSMKLWGRFLAPADASVEPEAPAHAKDKRFKDAAWRDNPVFDWIRQSYLLMSDHIQRGVDELDGLDPAQREKLRFATRNIVEAMSPSNFPATNPLVIARTVETGGENLLSGMQHMLADLTKGQLTHTDPNAFEVGRNIATTPGKVIKRTPLYELIQYSPTTKEVIETPLVIFPPWINRFYILDLTAEKSFIKWAVDQGLTVFMVSWRSADASMKDVTWDDYVEAG
;
A
#
# COMPACT_ATOMS: atom_id res chain seq x y z
N MET A 1 -51.83 25.97 9.71
CA MET A 1 -52.07 25.40 8.38
C MET A 1 -51.18 24.17 8.30
N ALA A 2 -51.76 23.00 8.62
CA ALA A 2 -51.04 21.74 8.72
C ALA A 2 -51.30 20.92 7.44
N GLU A 3 -50.24 20.49 6.77
CA GLU A 3 -50.31 19.56 5.63
C GLU A 3 -50.81 18.18 6.08
N PRO A 4 -51.60 17.48 5.26
CA PRO A 4 -52.07 16.14 5.58
C PRO A 4 -50.96 15.11 5.34
N ASP A 5 -50.88 14.18 6.29
CA ASP A 5 -50.00 13.03 6.37
C ASP A 5 -50.05 12.18 5.08
N SER A 6 -48.90 11.99 4.43
CA SER A 6 -48.79 11.14 3.23
C SER A 6 -48.77 9.66 3.63
N PRO A 7 -49.53 8.77 2.97
CA PRO A 7 -49.57 7.36 3.35
C PRO A 7 -48.20 6.68 3.11
N PRO A 8 -47.84 5.68 3.92
CA PRO A 8 -46.56 4.99 3.79
C PRO A 8 -46.44 4.31 2.41
N PRO A 9 -45.21 4.23 1.84
CA PRO A 9 -45.00 3.62 0.53
C PRO A 9 -45.46 2.16 0.55
N GLN A 10 -46.31 1.80 -0.41
CA GLN A 10 -46.75 0.42 -0.56
C GLN A 10 -45.54 -0.47 -0.92
N PRO A 11 -45.41 -1.66 -0.32
CA PRO A 11 -44.35 -2.59 -0.69
C PRO A 11 -44.49 -2.97 -2.17
N LEU A 12 -43.35 -3.01 -2.87
CA LEU A 12 -43.32 -3.39 -4.28
C LEU A 12 -43.96 -4.78 -4.45
N PRO A 13 -44.92 -4.93 -5.38
CA PRO A 13 -45.60 -6.21 -5.58
C PRO A 13 -44.57 -7.26 -5.99
N ILE A 14 -44.58 -8.41 -5.31
CA ILE A 14 -43.75 -9.56 -5.69
C ILE A 14 -44.33 -10.11 -6.99
N PRO A 15 -43.53 -10.20 -8.08
CA PRO A 15 -44.03 -10.68 -9.36
C PRO A 15 -44.58 -12.10 -9.23
N SER A 16 -45.71 -12.35 -9.89
CA SER A 16 -46.35 -13.66 -9.90
C SER A 16 -45.54 -14.66 -10.76
N LEU A 17 -45.85 -15.95 -10.62
CA LEU A 17 -45.28 -17.00 -11.49
C LEU A 17 -45.56 -16.73 -12.98
N GLU A 18 -46.71 -16.13 -13.29
CA GLU A 18 -47.10 -15.76 -14.66
C GLU A 18 -46.23 -14.59 -15.17
N ASP A 19 -45.96 -13.59 -14.33
CA ASP A 19 -45.05 -12.48 -14.66
C ASP A 19 -43.61 -12.99 -14.91
N MET A 20 -43.12 -13.89 -14.07
CA MET A 20 -41.79 -14.48 -14.23
C MET A 20 -41.67 -15.32 -15.50
N GLN A 21 -42.70 -16.09 -15.84
CA GLN A 21 -42.75 -16.86 -17.09
C GLN A 21 -42.81 -15.94 -18.31
N HIS A 22 -43.61 -14.87 -18.24
CA HIS A 22 -43.68 -13.86 -19.28
C HIS A 22 -42.32 -13.17 -19.49
N TRP A 23 -41.65 -12.75 -18.43
CA TRP A 23 -40.31 -12.16 -18.50
C TRP A 23 -39.28 -13.12 -19.05
N THR A 24 -39.34 -14.40 -18.67
CA THR A 24 -38.46 -15.43 -19.22
C THR A 24 -38.67 -15.58 -20.73
N CYS A 25 -39.93 -15.56 -21.19
CA CYS A 25 -40.27 -15.60 -22.61
C CYS A 25 -39.79 -14.34 -23.35
N VAL A 26 -39.98 -13.15 -22.77
CA VAL A 26 -39.55 -11.86 -23.35
C VAL A 26 -38.03 -11.78 -23.44
N MET A 27 -37.31 -12.19 -22.39
CA MET A 27 -35.85 -12.27 -22.40
C MET A 27 -35.35 -13.28 -23.43
N GLY A 28 -36.00 -14.45 -23.53
CA GLY A 28 -35.71 -15.45 -24.54
C GLY A 28 -35.90 -14.93 -25.97
N ARG A 29 -37.00 -14.20 -26.24
CA ARG A 29 -37.23 -13.56 -27.55
C ARG A 29 -36.21 -12.47 -27.84
N THR A 30 -35.87 -11.64 -26.84
CA THR A 30 -34.83 -10.61 -27.00
C THR A 30 -33.48 -11.23 -27.34
N GLN A 31 -33.11 -12.32 -26.66
CA GLN A 31 -31.88 -13.06 -26.93
C GLN A 31 -31.91 -13.72 -28.32
N GLN A 32 -33.06 -14.28 -28.73
CA GLN A 32 -33.26 -14.84 -30.07
C GLN A 32 -33.14 -13.76 -31.16
N MET A 33 -33.78 -12.60 -30.99
CA MET A 33 -33.69 -11.48 -31.93
C MET A 33 -32.26 -10.96 -32.05
N MET A 34 -31.52 -10.88 -30.95
CA MET A 34 -30.09 -10.49 -30.95
C MET A 34 -29.22 -11.52 -31.68
N LEU A 35 -29.50 -12.82 -31.51
CA LEU A 35 -28.84 -13.91 -32.22
C LEU A 35 -29.15 -13.88 -33.71
N GLU A 36 -30.41 -13.73 -34.09
CA GLU A 36 -30.86 -13.64 -35.48
C GLU A 36 -30.28 -12.40 -36.17
N ALA A 37 -30.28 -11.24 -35.50
CA ALA A 37 -29.63 -10.02 -35.99
C ALA A 37 -28.11 -10.20 -36.10
N GLY A 38 -27.49 -10.87 -35.13
CA GLY A 38 -26.06 -11.20 -35.17
C GLY A 38 -25.71 -12.14 -36.33
N LEU A 39 -26.53 -13.17 -36.57
CA LEU A 39 -26.37 -14.12 -37.67
C LEU A 39 -26.59 -13.46 -39.04
N GLN A 40 -27.62 -12.60 -39.18
CA GLN A 40 -27.83 -11.79 -40.38
C GLN A 40 -26.67 -10.84 -40.64
N THR A 41 -26.13 -10.22 -39.59
CA THR A 41 -24.94 -9.35 -39.69
C THR A 41 -23.71 -10.15 -40.15
N ILE A 42 -23.55 -11.39 -39.69
CA ILE A 42 -22.48 -12.31 -40.10
C ILE A 42 -22.68 -12.81 -41.55
N GLU A 43 -23.92 -13.03 -42.00
CA GLU A 43 -24.24 -13.41 -43.38
C GLU A 43 -24.04 -12.25 -44.38
N GLU A 44 -24.38 -11.01 -43.99
CA GLU A 44 -24.24 -9.82 -44.83
C GLU A 44 -22.82 -9.23 -44.81
N SER A 45 -22.07 -9.46 -43.73
CA SER A 45 -20.65 -9.13 -43.63
C SER A 45 -19.94 -10.16 -42.74
N PRO A 46 -19.05 -11.02 -43.28
CA PRO A 46 -18.31 -11.99 -42.47
C PRO A 46 -17.32 -11.33 -41.48
N ALA A 47 -17.24 -10.00 -41.46
CA ALA A 47 -16.46 -9.23 -40.51
C ALA A 47 -17.33 -8.85 -39.31
N VAL A 48 -16.97 -9.37 -38.14
CA VAL A 48 -17.49 -8.89 -36.85
C VAL A 48 -17.34 -7.36 -36.80
N PRO A 49 -18.42 -6.58 -36.55
CA PRO A 49 -18.33 -5.14 -36.51
C PRO A 49 -17.33 -4.72 -35.43
N ILE A 50 -16.39 -3.84 -35.77
CA ILE A 50 -15.34 -3.37 -34.86
C ILE A 50 -15.95 -2.33 -33.91
N ILE A 51 -16.15 -2.72 -32.66
CA ILE A 51 -16.59 -1.89 -31.54
C ILE A 51 -15.38 -1.70 -30.63
N PRO A 52 -14.83 -0.47 -30.51
CA PRO A 52 -13.70 -0.20 -29.63
C PRO A 52 -13.99 -0.62 -28.18
N GLY A 53 -13.10 -1.45 -27.62
CA GLY A 53 -13.23 -1.99 -26.26
C GLY A 53 -14.07 -3.27 -26.14
N PHE A 54 -14.65 -3.77 -27.23
CA PHE A 54 -15.49 -4.99 -27.21
C PHE A 54 -15.10 -5.99 -28.29
N THR A 55 -14.99 -5.56 -29.54
CA THR A 55 -14.75 -6.44 -30.70
C THR A 55 -13.61 -5.95 -31.59
N ASP A 56 -12.86 -4.94 -31.15
CA ASP A 56 -11.63 -4.55 -31.85
C ASP A 56 -10.54 -5.63 -31.73
N PRO A 57 -9.66 -5.76 -32.73
CA PRO A 57 -8.64 -6.81 -32.75
C PRO A 57 -7.74 -6.85 -31.51
N ARG A 58 -7.40 -5.69 -30.93
CA ARG A 58 -6.55 -5.61 -29.74
C ARG A 58 -7.28 -6.12 -28.50
N THR A 59 -8.54 -5.76 -28.34
CA THR A 59 -9.39 -6.28 -27.24
C THR A 59 -9.55 -7.79 -27.33
N ILE A 60 -9.78 -8.33 -28.53
CA ILE A 60 -9.88 -9.77 -28.77
C ILE A 60 -8.54 -10.47 -28.47
N GLU A 61 -7.43 -9.90 -28.90
CA GLU A 61 -6.08 -10.40 -28.61
C GLU A 61 -5.82 -10.45 -27.10
N ARG A 62 -6.12 -9.37 -26.36
CA ARG A 62 -5.99 -9.32 -24.90
C ARG A 62 -6.83 -10.38 -24.19
N ALA A 63 -8.08 -10.55 -24.62
CA ALA A 63 -8.97 -11.56 -24.06
C ALA A 63 -8.46 -12.98 -24.33
N ARG A 64 -7.97 -13.24 -25.55
CA ARG A 64 -7.33 -14.51 -25.92
C ARG A 64 -6.08 -14.78 -25.10
N ASP A 65 -5.21 -13.80 -24.94
CA ASP A 65 -3.95 -13.94 -24.19
C ASP A 65 -4.25 -14.21 -22.71
N PHE A 66 -5.20 -13.47 -22.12
CA PHE A 66 -5.66 -13.73 -20.75
C PHE A 66 -6.20 -15.14 -20.57
N TRP A 67 -7.04 -15.59 -21.50
CA TRP A 67 -7.61 -16.94 -21.48
C TRP A 67 -6.53 -18.01 -21.62
N THR A 68 -5.59 -17.80 -22.54
CA THR A 68 -4.47 -18.72 -22.78
C THR A 68 -3.60 -18.87 -21.54
N ASP A 69 -3.22 -17.75 -20.91
CA ASP A 69 -2.39 -17.77 -19.71
C ASP A 69 -3.15 -18.34 -18.50
N SER A 70 -4.45 -18.05 -18.38
CA SER A 70 -5.31 -18.64 -17.35
C SER A 70 -5.43 -20.16 -17.50
N MET A 71 -5.59 -20.66 -18.72
CA MET A 71 -5.64 -22.09 -19.01
C MET A 71 -4.30 -22.78 -18.72
N LYS A 72 -3.17 -22.14 -19.05
CA LYS A 72 -1.84 -22.64 -18.66
C LYS A 72 -1.71 -22.74 -17.15
N LEU A 73 -2.11 -21.70 -16.41
CA LEU A 73 -2.06 -21.68 -14.95
C LEU A 73 -2.93 -22.79 -14.33
N TRP A 74 -4.16 -22.96 -14.83
CA TRP A 74 -5.04 -24.06 -14.43
C TRP A 74 -4.45 -25.43 -14.73
N GLY A 75 -3.85 -25.61 -15.91
CA GLY A 75 -3.18 -26.85 -16.30
C GLY A 75 -2.04 -27.22 -15.34
N ARG A 76 -1.22 -26.24 -14.94
CA ARG A 76 -0.13 -26.44 -13.96
C ARG A 76 -0.65 -26.84 -12.58
N PHE A 77 -1.76 -26.26 -12.15
CA PHE A 77 -2.37 -26.59 -10.86
C PHE A 77 -2.96 -28.02 -10.86
N LEU A 78 -3.60 -28.45 -11.94
CA LEU A 78 -4.22 -29.77 -12.06
C LEU A 78 -3.20 -30.89 -12.30
N ALA A 79 -2.12 -30.62 -13.03
CA ALA A 79 -1.09 -31.59 -13.39
C ALA A 79 0.33 -31.03 -13.10
N PRO A 80 0.69 -30.83 -11.83
CA PRO A 80 1.97 -30.22 -11.46
C PRO A 80 3.19 -31.08 -11.84
N ALA A 81 3.02 -32.40 -12.00
CA ALA A 81 4.09 -33.31 -12.43
C ALA A 81 4.51 -33.11 -13.89
N ASP A 82 3.59 -32.63 -14.74
CA ASP A 82 3.81 -32.38 -16.17
C ASP A 82 4.09 -30.90 -16.46
N ALA A 83 4.06 -30.05 -15.43
CA ALA A 83 4.27 -28.62 -15.54
C ALA A 83 5.76 -28.29 -15.72
N SER A 84 6.12 -27.69 -16.85
CA SER A 84 7.43 -27.06 -17.01
C SER A 84 7.57 -25.89 -16.03
N VAL A 85 8.65 -25.88 -15.26
CA VAL A 85 9.01 -24.74 -14.40
C VAL A 85 9.37 -23.57 -15.30
N GLU A 86 8.43 -22.66 -15.51
CA GLU A 86 8.72 -21.41 -16.19
C GLU A 86 9.43 -20.45 -15.23
N PRO A 87 10.49 -19.76 -15.70
CA PRO A 87 11.19 -18.79 -14.89
C PRO A 87 10.23 -17.66 -14.51
N GLU A 88 10.11 -17.41 -13.21
CA GLU A 88 9.33 -16.30 -12.67
C GLU A 88 9.88 -14.96 -13.20
N ALA A 89 9.00 -14.05 -13.58
CA ALA A 89 9.42 -12.73 -14.06
C ALA A 89 10.22 -12.01 -12.95
N PRO A 90 11.32 -11.29 -13.27
CA PRO A 90 12.14 -10.64 -12.26
C PRO A 90 11.40 -9.67 -11.35
N ALA A 91 10.32 -9.05 -11.84
CA ALA A 91 9.44 -8.18 -11.06
C ALA A 91 8.67 -8.96 -9.99
N HIS A 92 8.14 -10.14 -10.34
CA HIS A 92 7.40 -11.01 -9.42
C HIS A 92 8.32 -11.61 -8.35
N ALA A 93 9.53 -12.02 -8.75
CA ALA A 93 10.54 -12.56 -7.82
C ALA A 93 10.99 -11.55 -6.74
N LYS A 94 10.87 -10.25 -7.02
CA LYS A 94 11.22 -9.16 -6.08
C LYS A 94 10.06 -8.77 -5.15
N ASP A 95 8.86 -9.33 -5.36
CA ASP A 95 7.69 -9.00 -4.54
C ASP A 95 7.83 -9.56 -3.12
N LYS A 96 8.13 -8.67 -2.17
CA LYS A 96 8.36 -9.03 -0.76
C LYS A 96 7.12 -9.63 -0.08
N ARG A 97 5.91 -9.40 -0.61
CA ARG A 97 4.66 -9.97 -0.07
C ARG A 97 4.66 -11.49 -0.15
N PHE A 98 5.34 -12.04 -1.14
CA PHE A 98 5.45 -13.46 -1.42
C PHE A 98 6.85 -14.00 -1.12
N LYS A 99 7.58 -13.37 -0.18
CA LYS A 99 8.96 -13.77 0.17
C LYS A 99 9.02 -15.14 0.86
N ASP A 100 8.01 -15.47 1.66
CA ASP A 100 8.00 -16.72 2.43
C ASP A 100 7.83 -17.94 1.52
N ALA A 101 8.50 -19.05 1.86
CA ALA A 101 8.48 -20.27 1.08
C ALA A 101 7.08 -20.92 1.02
N ALA A 102 6.23 -20.69 2.03
CA ALA A 102 4.86 -21.22 2.06
C ALA A 102 3.99 -20.76 0.87
N TRP A 103 4.36 -19.65 0.21
CA TRP A 103 3.73 -19.16 -1.01
C TRP A 103 4.11 -19.93 -2.29
N ARG A 104 5.18 -20.74 -2.25
CA ARG A 104 5.67 -21.55 -3.39
C ARG A 104 5.56 -23.05 -3.11
N ASP A 105 5.76 -23.47 -1.86
CA ASP A 105 5.82 -24.87 -1.48
C ASP A 105 4.44 -25.54 -1.47
N ASN A 106 3.37 -24.77 -1.25
CA ASN A 106 2.01 -25.28 -1.24
C ASN A 106 1.31 -24.97 -2.58
N PRO A 107 0.84 -26.00 -3.33
CA PRO A 107 0.22 -25.81 -4.64
C PRO A 107 -0.98 -24.85 -4.66
N VAL A 108 -1.77 -24.80 -3.59
CA VAL A 108 -2.94 -23.91 -3.50
C VAL A 108 -2.50 -22.45 -3.34
N PHE A 109 -1.56 -22.17 -2.43
CA PHE A 109 -1.07 -20.81 -2.21
C PHE A 109 -0.23 -20.31 -3.39
N ASP A 110 0.52 -21.20 -4.04
CA ASP A 110 1.24 -20.89 -5.25
C ASP A 110 0.28 -20.56 -6.41
N TRP A 111 -0.80 -21.33 -6.58
CA TRP A 111 -1.83 -21.01 -7.57
C TRP A 111 -2.54 -19.68 -7.28
N ILE A 112 -2.90 -19.38 -6.02
CA ILE A 112 -3.48 -18.08 -5.63
C ILE A 112 -2.52 -16.94 -5.96
N ARG A 113 -1.24 -17.09 -5.62
CA ARG A 113 -0.18 -16.11 -5.90
C ARG A 113 -0.01 -15.89 -7.40
N GLN A 114 0.13 -16.96 -8.19
CA GLN A 114 0.28 -16.86 -9.64
C GLN A 114 -0.96 -16.27 -10.32
N SER A 115 -2.16 -16.61 -9.84
CA SER A 115 -3.42 -16.04 -10.34
C SER A 115 -3.47 -14.52 -10.12
N TYR A 116 -3.05 -14.08 -8.92
CA TYR A 116 -2.96 -12.66 -8.59
C TYR A 116 -1.95 -11.93 -9.50
N LEU A 117 -0.75 -12.48 -9.70
CA LEU A 117 0.29 -11.86 -10.52
C LEU A 117 -0.13 -11.77 -11.99
N LEU A 118 -0.71 -12.84 -12.54
CA LEU A 118 -1.23 -12.88 -13.91
C LEU A 118 -2.29 -11.77 -14.11
N MET A 119 -3.28 -11.70 -13.21
CA MET A 119 -4.33 -10.69 -13.31
C MET A 119 -3.78 -9.27 -13.13
N SER A 120 -2.83 -9.09 -12.21
CA SER A 120 -2.13 -7.82 -11.99
C SER A 120 -1.43 -7.34 -13.27
N ASP A 121 -0.69 -8.23 -13.94
CA ASP A 121 0.04 -7.91 -15.16
C ASP A 121 -0.92 -7.57 -16.32
N HIS A 122 -2.01 -8.32 -16.48
CA HIS A 122 -3.01 -8.04 -17.52
C HIS A 122 -3.75 -6.73 -17.30
N ILE A 123 -4.12 -6.42 -16.05
CA ILE A 123 -4.77 -5.16 -15.70
C ILE A 123 -3.81 -3.98 -15.93
N GLN A 124 -2.54 -4.10 -15.51
CA GLN A 124 -1.56 -3.03 -15.66
C GLN A 124 -1.16 -2.79 -17.11
N ARG A 125 -0.88 -3.85 -17.90
CA ARG A 125 -0.66 -3.74 -19.35
C ARG A 125 -1.86 -3.11 -20.05
N GLY A 126 -3.06 -3.45 -19.59
CA GLY A 126 -4.29 -2.90 -20.12
C GLY A 126 -4.42 -1.38 -20.01
N VAL A 127 -3.76 -0.75 -19.03
CA VAL A 127 -3.70 0.72 -18.88
C VAL A 127 -2.69 1.35 -19.84
N ASP A 128 -1.60 0.64 -20.14
CA ASP A 128 -0.52 1.12 -21.00
C ASP A 128 -0.90 1.22 -22.46
N GLU A 129 -1.77 0.30 -22.88
CA GLU A 129 -2.24 0.18 -24.25
C GLU A 129 -3.45 1.08 -24.54
N LEU A 130 -3.92 1.87 -23.56
CA LEU A 130 -5.02 2.82 -23.78
C LEU A 130 -4.57 3.98 -24.67
N ASP A 131 -5.22 4.08 -25.82
CA ASP A 131 -5.08 5.19 -26.76
C ASP A 131 -5.85 6.44 -26.30
N GLY A 132 -5.45 7.61 -26.77
CA GLY A 132 -6.18 8.88 -26.54
C GLY A 132 -6.01 9.51 -25.16
N LEU A 133 -5.10 9.00 -24.32
CA LEU A 133 -4.76 9.61 -23.03
C LEU A 133 -3.50 10.48 -23.14
N ASP A 134 -3.56 11.68 -22.56
CA ASP A 134 -2.37 12.49 -22.30
C ASP A 134 -1.42 11.77 -21.31
N PRO A 135 -0.08 11.93 -21.41
CA PRO A 135 0.86 11.25 -20.50
C PRO A 135 0.56 11.45 -19.01
N ALA A 136 0.11 12.65 -18.60
CA ALA A 136 -0.22 12.90 -17.20
C ALA A 136 -1.47 12.14 -16.74
N GLN A 137 -2.46 11.98 -17.63
CA GLN A 137 -3.67 11.20 -17.35
C GLN A 137 -3.37 9.71 -17.28
N ARG A 138 -2.54 9.19 -18.20
CA ARG A 138 -2.09 7.80 -18.19
C ARG A 138 -1.37 7.45 -16.90
N GLU A 139 -0.48 8.32 -16.40
CA GLU A 139 0.25 8.05 -15.16
C GLU A 139 -0.67 8.07 -13.93
N LYS A 140 -1.65 8.99 -13.88
CA LYS A 140 -2.68 8.98 -12.83
C LYS A 140 -3.49 7.69 -12.84
N LEU A 141 -3.88 7.22 -14.01
CA LEU A 141 -4.63 5.97 -14.16
C LEU A 141 -3.77 4.77 -13.76
N ARG A 142 -2.51 4.72 -14.21
CA ARG A 142 -1.55 3.69 -13.79
C ARG A 142 -1.41 3.65 -12.27
N PHE A 143 -1.24 4.81 -11.63
CA PHE A 143 -1.12 4.91 -10.18
C PHE A 143 -2.37 4.40 -9.47
N ALA A 144 -3.56 4.84 -9.89
CA ALA A 144 -4.82 4.41 -9.31
C ALA A 144 -5.04 2.89 -9.47
N THR A 145 -4.83 2.37 -10.67
CA THR A 145 -4.96 0.94 -10.98
C THR A 145 -3.97 0.10 -10.17
N ARG A 146 -2.70 0.52 -10.08
CA ARG A 146 -1.71 -0.16 -9.25
C ARG A 146 -2.15 -0.23 -7.79
N ASN A 147 -2.65 0.86 -7.20
CA ASN A 147 -3.12 0.86 -5.82
C ASN A 147 -4.29 -0.09 -5.59
N ILE A 148 -5.25 -0.15 -6.53
CA ILE A 148 -6.39 -1.09 -6.44
C ILE A 148 -5.88 -2.53 -6.50
N VAL A 149 -5.02 -2.84 -7.47
CA VAL A 149 -4.41 -4.17 -7.63
C VAL A 149 -3.58 -4.56 -6.41
N GLU A 150 -2.83 -3.64 -5.81
CA GLU A 150 -2.07 -3.88 -4.59
C GLU A 150 -2.98 -4.13 -3.38
N ALA A 151 -4.09 -3.40 -3.25
CA ALA A 151 -5.07 -3.60 -2.20
C ALA A 151 -5.76 -4.97 -2.28
N MET A 152 -5.98 -5.48 -3.50
CA MET A 152 -6.55 -6.80 -3.76
C MET A 152 -5.56 -7.97 -3.57
N SER A 153 -4.32 -7.70 -3.17
CA SER A 153 -3.32 -8.75 -2.94
C SER A 153 -3.81 -9.82 -1.95
N PRO A 154 -3.63 -11.12 -2.25
CA PRO A 154 -4.02 -12.18 -1.32
C PRO A 154 -3.25 -12.12 0.01
N SER A 155 -2.07 -11.48 0.05
CA SER A 155 -1.34 -11.24 1.29
C SER A 155 -2.11 -10.39 2.31
N ASN A 156 -3.08 -9.59 1.87
CA ASN A 156 -3.81 -8.64 2.70
C ASN A 156 -4.99 -9.28 3.45
N PHE A 157 -5.38 -10.52 3.09
CA PHE A 157 -6.55 -11.18 3.64
C PHE A 157 -6.15 -12.40 4.47
N PRO A 158 -6.59 -12.51 5.74
CA PRO A 158 -6.27 -13.64 6.61
C PRO A 158 -6.57 -15.01 6.00
N ALA A 159 -7.68 -15.11 5.25
CA ALA A 159 -8.16 -16.37 4.67
C ALA A 159 -7.34 -16.88 3.47
N THR A 160 -6.49 -16.04 2.88
CA THR A 160 -5.67 -16.40 1.71
C THR A 160 -4.18 -16.24 1.97
N ASN A 161 -3.79 -15.86 3.19
CA ASN A 161 -2.40 -15.71 3.59
C ASN A 161 -1.92 -16.95 4.39
N PRO A 162 -0.97 -17.75 3.85
CA PRO A 162 -0.53 -18.99 4.48
C PRO A 162 0.07 -18.77 5.87
N LEU A 163 0.76 -17.65 6.09
CA LEU A 163 1.38 -17.34 7.37
C LEU A 163 0.34 -17.03 8.44
N VAL A 164 -0.72 -16.30 8.07
CA VAL A 164 -1.81 -15.99 8.99
C VAL A 164 -2.59 -17.25 9.31
N ILE A 165 -2.88 -18.10 8.32
CA ILE A 165 -3.58 -19.37 8.53
C ILE A 165 -2.77 -20.29 9.44
N ALA A 166 -1.48 -20.50 9.13
CA ALA A 166 -0.58 -21.32 9.95
C ALA A 166 -0.53 -20.81 11.40
N ARG A 167 -0.34 -19.50 11.58
CA ARG A 167 -0.31 -18.90 12.92
C ARG A 167 -1.64 -19.04 13.66
N THR A 168 -2.75 -18.91 12.95
CA THR A 168 -4.10 -19.06 13.51
C THR A 168 -4.31 -20.49 14.02
N VAL A 169 -3.85 -21.50 13.28
CA VAL A 169 -3.89 -22.89 13.72
C VAL A 169 -2.98 -23.10 14.95
N GLU A 170 -1.73 -22.63 14.90
CA GLU A 170 -0.77 -22.75 16.00
C GLU A 170 -1.26 -22.14 17.31
N THR A 171 -1.91 -20.98 17.24
CA THR A 171 -2.36 -20.25 18.43
C THR A 171 -3.83 -20.49 18.78
N GLY A 172 -4.52 -21.40 18.08
CA GLY A 172 -5.96 -21.60 18.25
C GLY A 172 -6.81 -20.34 18.01
N GLY A 173 -6.34 -19.40 17.18
CA GLY A 173 -7.02 -18.14 16.86
C GLY A 173 -6.64 -16.92 17.70
N GLU A 174 -5.82 -17.06 18.75
CA GLU A 174 -5.42 -15.94 19.63
C GLU A 174 -4.67 -14.81 18.91
N ASN A 175 -3.96 -15.10 17.82
CA ASN A 175 -3.32 -14.08 16.98
C ASN A 175 -4.31 -13.09 16.37
N LEU A 176 -5.52 -13.54 16.00
CA LEU A 176 -6.56 -12.68 15.42
C LEU A 176 -7.16 -11.75 16.48
N LEU A 177 -7.38 -12.27 17.70
CA LEU A 177 -7.84 -11.48 18.84
C LEU A 177 -6.83 -10.38 19.19
N SER A 178 -5.54 -10.76 19.26
CA SER A 178 -4.45 -9.82 19.52
C SER A 178 -4.37 -8.73 18.43
N GLY A 179 -4.50 -9.11 17.15
CA GLY A 179 -4.52 -8.18 16.04
C GLY A 179 -5.69 -7.18 16.11
N MET A 180 -6.87 -7.64 16.48
CA MET A 180 -8.05 -6.78 16.67
C MET A 180 -7.87 -5.81 17.85
N GLN A 181 -7.26 -6.25 18.95
CA GLN A 181 -6.94 -5.37 20.07
C GLN A 181 -5.97 -4.26 19.65
N HIS A 182 -4.92 -4.59 18.88
CA HIS A 182 -4.01 -3.59 18.33
C HIS A 182 -4.72 -2.60 17.41
N MET A 183 -5.58 -3.09 16.51
CA MET A 183 -6.36 -2.24 15.60
C MET A 183 -7.25 -1.25 16.37
N LEU A 184 -7.96 -1.71 17.40
CA LEU A 184 -8.83 -0.86 18.23
C LEU A 184 -8.02 0.17 19.04
N ALA A 185 -6.87 -0.22 19.57
CA ALA A 185 -5.97 0.68 20.27
C ALA A 185 -5.45 1.80 19.35
N ASP A 186 -5.08 1.46 18.12
CA ASP A 186 -4.59 2.42 17.12
C ASP A 186 -5.70 3.37 16.64
N LEU A 187 -6.92 2.86 16.42
CA LEU A 187 -8.09 3.68 16.11
C LEU A 187 -8.40 4.68 17.22
N THR A 188 -8.28 4.26 18.48
CA THR A 188 -8.50 5.14 19.64
C THR A 188 -7.44 6.25 19.72
N LYS A 189 -6.21 5.97 19.31
CA LYS A 189 -5.13 6.97 19.26
C LYS A 189 -5.21 7.88 18.03
N GLY A 190 -5.99 7.51 17.00
CA GLY A 190 -6.05 8.22 15.72
C GLY A 190 -4.78 8.08 14.87
N GLN A 191 -3.86 7.18 15.22
CA GLN A 191 -2.62 6.93 14.48
C GLN A 191 -2.20 5.46 14.58
N LEU A 192 -1.60 4.95 13.51
CA LEU A 192 -1.05 3.59 13.46
C LEU A 192 0.22 3.49 14.29
N THR A 193 0.30 2.48 15.18
CA THR A 193 1.50 2.26 15.99
C THR A 193 2.49 1.38 15.23
N HIS A 194 3.54 1.99 14.67
CA HIS A 194 4.58 1.26 13.93
C HIS A 194 5.71 0.70 14.81
N THR A 195 5.92 1.30 15.98
CA THR A 195 6.98 0.95 16.92
C THR A 195 6.45 1.07 18.33
N ASP A 196 6.98 0.27 19.26
CA ASP A 196 6.71 0.47 20.68
C ASP A 196 7.19 1.87 21.11
N PRO A 197 6.29 2.77 21.56
CA PRO A 197 6.66 4.11 21.98
C PRO A 197 7.60 4.13 23.20
N ASN A 198 7.63 3.05 23.98
CA ASN A 198 8.46 2.92 25.18
C ASN A 198 9.78 2.18 24.91
N ALA A 199 10.02 1.70 23.68
CA ALA A 199 11.27 1.02 23.35
C ALA A 199 12.47 1.97 23.39
N PHE A 200 12.26 3.27 23.22
CA PHE A 200 13.33 4.27 23.13
C PHE A 200 13.15 5.37 24.18
N GLU A 201 14.20 5.57 24.97
CA GLU A 201 14.32 6.59 25.99
C GLU A 201 15.54 7.48 25.68
N VAL A 202 15.27 8.75 25.43
CA VAL A 202 16.30 9.77 25.16
C VAL A 202 17.24 9.91 26.36
N GLY A 203 18.54 9.82 26.10
CA GLY A 203 19.59 9.83 27.11
C GLY A 203 19.90 8.46 27.74
N ARG A 204 19.06 7.43 27.52
CA ARG A 204 19.31 6.06 28.02
C ARG A 204 19.75 5.11 26.92
N ASN A 205 18.99 5.02 25.82
CA ASN A 205 19.29 4.10 24.71
C ASN A 205 19.27 4.77 23.32
N ILE A 206 18.89 6.05 23.25
CA ILE A 206 19.14 6.94 22.11
C ILE A 206 19.71 8.27 22.62
N ALA A 207 20.45 9.02 21.79
CA ALA A 207 21.10 10.28 22.18
C ALA A 207 21.98 10.14 23.43
N THR A 208 22.80 9.10 23.45
CA THR A 208 23.65 8.74 24.60
C THR A 208 25.06 9.32 24.50
N THR A 209 25.39 10.09 23.46
CA THR A 209 26.71 10.72 23.33
C THR A 209 26.90 11.73 24.46
N PRO A 210 27.93 11.59 25.32
CA PRO A 210 28.10 12.45 26.47
C PRO A 210 28.22 13.92 26.07
N GLY A 211 27.39 14.78 26.65
CA GLY A 211 27.37 16.21 26.38
C GLY A 211 26.69 16.99 27.50
N LYS A 212 26.76 18.32 27.43
CA LYS A 212 26.15 19.22 28.40
C LYS A 212 25.45 20.36 27.69
N VAL A 213 24.30 20.78 28.21
CA VAL A 213 23.65 22.02 27.80
C VAL A 213 24.49 23.18 28.35
N ILE A 214 25.03 24.01 27.45
CA ILE A 214 25.90 25.15 27.80
C ILE A 214 25.19 26.51 27.67
N LYS A 215 24.08 26.57 26.92
CA LYS A 215 23.22 27.75 26.79
C LYS A 215 21.78 27.27 26.64
N ARG A 216 20.85 27.94 27.34
CA ARG A 216 19.40 27.72 27.19
C ARG A 216 18.73 29.05 26.88
N THR A 217 17.90 29.06 25.86
CA THR A 217 17.09 30.19 25.43
C THR A 217 15.61 29.80 25.48
N PRO A 218 14.66 30.74 25.29
CA PRO A 218 13.25 30.40 25.18
C PRO A 218 12.91 29.46 23.99
N LEU A 219 13.75 29.45 22.95
CA LEU A 219 13.52 28.70 21.70
C LEU A 219 14.40 27.46 21.54
N TYR A 220 15.57 27.40 22.17
CA TYR A 220 16.48 26.26 22.03
C TYR A 220 17.43 26.06 23.20
N GLU A 221 18.05 24.88 23.24
CA GLU A 221 19.22 24.57 24.05
C GLU A 221 20.43 24.31 23.17
N LEU A 222 21.58 24.88 23.50
CA LEU A 222 22.86 24.57 22.86
C LEU A 222 23.59 23.51 23.68
N ILE A 223 23.81 22.36 23.06
CA ILE A 223 24.53 21.24 23.64
C ILE A 223 25.97 21.29 23.13
N GLN A 224 26.94 21.21 24.03
CA GLN A 224 28.33 20.91 23.69
C GLN A 224 28.62 19.45 24.08
N TYR A 225 29.09 18.66 23.13
CA TYR A 225 29.48 17.28 23.39
C TYR A 225 30.87 17.20 24.01
N SER A 226 31.06 16.21 24.88
CA SER A 226 32.33 15.98 25.59
C SER A 226 33.36 15.41 24.63
N PRO A 227 34.56 16.00 24.50
CA PRO A 227 35.59 15.48 23.59
C PRO A 227 36.03 14.07 24.01
N THR A 228 36.26 13.20 23.03
CA THR A 228 36.76 11.82 23.25
C THR A 228 38.23 11.66 22.86
N THR A 229 38.86 12.72 22.34
CA THR A 229 40.28 12.79 21.98
C THR A 229 41.05 13.75 22.90
N LYS A 230 42.39 13.64 22.93
CA LYS A 230 43.25 14.55 23.71
C LYS A 230 43.36 15.95 23.10
N GLU A 231 43.39 16.01 21.77
CA GLU A 231 43.45 17.23 20.98
C GLU A 231 42.26 17.27 20.03
N VAL A 232 41.78 18.47 19.72
CA VAL A 232 40.65 18.72 18.84
C VAL A 232 41.02 19.76 17.78
N ILE A 233 40.30 19.74 16.66
CA ILE A 233 40.44 20.73 15.61
C ILE A 233 40.00 22.10 16.13
N GLU A 234 40.73 23.16 15.74
CA GLU A 234 40.50 24.53 16.21
C GLU A 234 39.11 25.07 15.82
N THR A 235 38.66 24.81 14.59
CA THR A 235 37.33 25.24 14.12
C THR A 235 36.26 24.25 14.57
N PRO A 236 35.26 24.67 15.36
CA PRO A 236 34.20 23.78 15.83
C PRO A 236 33.16 23.50 14.73
N LEU A 237 32.42 22.40 14.91
CA LEU A 237 31.24 22.06 14.13
C LEU A 237 29.98 22.48 14.90
N VAL A 238 29.18 23.38 14.34
CA VAL A 238 27.88 23.78 14.90
C VAL A 238 26.75 23.27 14.01
N ILE A 239 25.82 22.52 14.60
CA ILE A 239 24.75 21.85 13.86
C ILE A 239 23.40 22.44 14.23
N PHE A 240 22.66 22.87 13.20
CA PHE A 240 21.27 23.29 13.27
C PHE A 240 20.40 22.19 12.63
N PRO A 241 19.78 21.30 13.43
CA PRO A 241 18.94 20.24 12.90
C PRO A 241 17.59 20.79 12.40
N PRO A 242 16.87 20.06 11.54
CA PRO A 242 15.53 20.46 11.12
C PRO A 242 14.56 20.49 12.32
N TRP A 243 13.69 21.50 12.39
CA TRP A 243 12.71 21.67 13.47
C TRP A 243 11.53 20.70 13.44
N ILE A 244 11.28 20.03 12.31
CA ILE A 244 10.21 19.02 12.18
C ILE A 244 10.56 17.77 13.00
N ASN A 245 11.85 17.41 13.03
CA ASN A 245 12.36 16.26 13.76
C ASN A 245 13.12 16.71 15.01
N ARG A 246 13.41 15.76 15.91
CA ARG A 246 14.23 16.04 17.09
C ARG A 246 15.72 15.98 16.76
N PHE A 247 16.53 16.73 17.52
CA PHE A 247 17.99 16.82 17.33
C PHE A 247 18.70 15.46 17.31
N TYR A 248 18.17 14.47 18.06
CA TYR A 248 18.75 13.13 18.19
C TYR A 248 18.69 12.29 16.90
N ILE A 249 18.11 12.77 15.81
CA ILE A 249 18.21 12.11 14.50
C ILE A 249 19.66 11.93 14.04
N LEU A 250 20.57 12.79 14.51
CA LEU A 250 22.01 12.71 14.27
C LEU A 250 22.77 11.95 15.36
N ASP A 251 22.08 11.55 16.43
CA ASP A 251 22.63 10.92 17.62
C ASP A 251 21.69 9.80 18.09
N LEU A 252 21.48 8.78 17.26
CA LEU A 252 20.58 7.67 17.57
C LEU A 252 21.24 6.70 18.57
N THR A 253 21.69 5.53 18.09
CA THR A 253 22.51 4.61 18.87
C THR A 253 23.99 4.94 18.69
N ALA A 254 24.87 4.43 19.56
CA ALA A 254 26.31 4.67 19.44
C ALA A 254 26.88 4.27 18.05
N GLU A 255 26.38 3.19 17.46
CA GLU A 255 26.79 2.72 16.12
C GLU A 255 26.22 3.58 14.98
N LYS A 256 25.12 4.31 15.24
CA LYS A 256 24.39 5.13 14.27
C LYS A 256 24.38 6.61 14.67
N SER A 257 25.42 7.05 15.38
CA SER A 257 25.55 8.43 15.84
C SER A 257 26.62 9.15 15.03
N PHE A 258 26.18 10.11 14.22
CA PHE A 258 27.08 11.04 13.55
C PHE A 258 27.82 11.91 14.56
N ILE A 259 27.15 12.32 15.64
CA ILE A 259 27.76 13.13 16.69
C ILE A 259 28.91 12.39 17.37
N LYS A 260 28.68 11.15 17.79
CA LYS A 260 29.73 10.31 18.37
C LYS A 260 30.91 10.19 17.43
N TRP A 261 30.64 9.86 16.16
CA TRP A 261 31.69 9.75 15.15
C TRP A 261 32.48 11.07 15.01
N ALA A 262 31.81 12.21 14.92
CA ALA A 262 32.45 13.51 14.74
C ALA A 262 33.34 13.88 15.94
N VAL A 263 32.85 13.66 17.16
CA VAL A 263 33.64 13.86 18.38
C VAL A 263 34.84 12.91 18.44
N ASP A 264 34.67 11.65 18.02
CA ASP A 264 35.76 10.66 17.91
C ASP A 264 36.80 11.01 16.83
N GLN A 265 36.43 11.81 15.82
CA GLN A 265 37.38 12.39 14.85
C GLN A 265 38.14 13.61 15.40
N GLY A 266 37.88 14.03 16.64
CA GLY A 266 38.50 15.20 17.25
C GLY A 266 37.85 16.53 16.86
N LEU A 267 36.58 16.53 16.44
CA LEU A 267 35.81 17.77 16.29
C LEU A 267 35.21 18.21 17.63
N THR A 268 35.30 19.50 17.92
CA THR A 268 34.42 20.10 18.94
C THR A 268 33.04 20.28 18.33
N VAL A 269 32.04 19.54 18.83
CA VAL A 269 30.69 19.52 18.26
C VAL A 269 29.70 20.24 19.16
N PHE A 270 28.94 21.16 18.57
CA PHE A 270 27.79 21.83 19.17
C PHE A 270 26.51 21.47 18.41
N MET A 271 25.41 21.26 19.14
CA MET A 271 24.11 20.93 18.60
C MET A 271 23.03 21.84 19.16
N VAL A 272 22.20 22.40 18.28
CA VAL A 272 21.00 23.13 18.67
C VAL A 272 19.84 22.14 18.87
N SER A 273 19.28 22.11 20.06
CA SER A 273 18.07 21.36 20.40
C SER A 273 16.89 22.31 20.51
N TRP A 274 16.02 22.29 19.49
CA TRP A 274 14.84 23.16 19.43
C TRP A 274 13.80 22.78 20.49
N ARG A 275 13.17 23.80 21.08
CA ARG A 275 11.98 23.63 21.91
C ARG A 275 10.81 23.18 21.03
N SER A 276 9.97 22.29 21.56
CA SER A 276 8.72 21.91 20.90
C SER A 276 7.73 23.05 20.93
N ALA A 277 7.07 23.29 19.79
CA ALA A 277 5.95 24.21 19.75
C ALA A 277 4.83 23.73 20.68
N ASP A 278 4.38 24.64 21.53
CA ASP A 278 3.18 24.50 22.37
C ASP A 278 2.33 25.77 22.23
N ALA A 279 1.19 25.84 22.92
CA ALA A 279 0.28 26.98 22.82
C ALA A 279 0.92 28.33 23.22
N SER A 280 2.01 28.32 24.00
CA SER A 280 2.75 29.54 24.37
C SER A 280 3.59 30.12 23.23
N MET A 281 3.83 29.35 22.16
CA MET A 281 4.66 29.74 21.02
C MET A 281 3.82 30.20 19.80
N LYS A 282 2.53 30.46 19.98
CA LYS A 282 1.60 30.80 18.87
C LYS A 282 1.97 32.07 18.09
N ASP A 283 2.65 33.01 18.74
CA ASP A 283 3.02 34.32 18.19
C ASP A 283 4.49 34.34 17.72
N VAL A 284 5.21 33.21 17.81
CA VAL A 284 6.60 33.09 17.37
C VAL A 284 6.65 33.05 15.84
N THR A 285 7.48 33.93 15.28
CA THR A 285 7.69 34.10 13.84
C THR A 285 9.04 33.53 13.41
N TRP A 286 9.31 33.51 12.11
CA TRP A 286 10.60 33.07 11.57
C TRP A 286 11.77 33.92 12.09
N ASP A 287 11.57 35.24 12.17
CA ASP A 287 12.62 36.18 12.56
C ASP A 287 13.07 35.94 14.01
N ASP A 288 12.15 35.55 14.89
CA ASP A 288 12.47 35.19 16.28
C ASP A 288 13.47 34.02 16.38
N TYR A 289 13.38 33.03 15.47
CA TYR A 289 14.33 31.91 15.42
C TYR A 289 15.72 32.33 14.92
N VAL A 290 15.77 33.30 14.01
CA VAL A 290 17.03 33.84 13.47
C VAL A 290 17.72 34.73 14.51
N GLU A 291 16.98 35.61 15.18
CA GLU A 291 17.53 36.52 16.18
C GLU A 291 17.94 35.81 17.48
N ALA A 292 17.26 34.72 17.85
CA ALA A 292 17.63 33.96 19.04
C ALA A 292 18.93 33.15 18.88
N GLY A 293 19.28 32.76 17.64
CA GLY A 293 20.43 31.92 17.29
C GLY A 293 21.77 32.57 17.61
#